data_AF-A0A0R3W3H2-F1
#
_entry.id   AF-A0A0R3W3H2-F1
#
_cell.length_a   1.000
_cell.length_b   1.000
_cell.length_c   1.000
_cell.angle_alpha   90.00
_cell.angle_beta   90.00
_cell.angle_gamma   90.00
#
_symmetry.space_group_name_H-M   'P 1'
#
loop_
_entity.id
_entity.type
_entity.pdbx_description
1 polymer ?
#
loop_
_entity_poly.entity_id
_entity_poly.type
_entity_poly.pdbx_seq_one_letter_code
_entity_poly.pdbx_strand_id
1 'polypeptide(L)' 'MSEVEAFLQSVDKDGSGTIDTKELLLALDGSGIDEKLIKEFIDEYDKDHDGKLNLNELRDFLASCGCL' A
#
# COMPACT_ATOMS: atom_id res chain seq x y z
N MET A 1 -3.12 16.39 9.29
CA MET A 1 -3.66 15.33 8.41
C MET A 1 -2.54 14.97 7.48
N SER A 2 -1.96 13.79 7.63
CA SER A 2 -0.82 13.34 6.82
C SER A 2 -1.35 12.72 5.53
N GLU A 3 -0.71 12.97 4.38
CA GLU A 3 -1.15 12.42 3.08
C GLU A 3 -1.17 10.88 3.08
N VAL A 4 -0.24 10.28 3.81
CA VAL A 4 -0.14 8.84 4.08
C VAL A 4 -1.37 8.30 4.81
N GLU A 5 -1.90 9.04 5.79
CA GLU A 5 -3.11 8.63 6.55
C GLU A 5 -4.36 8.66 5.68
N ALA A 6 -4.47 9.64 4.78
CA ALA A 6 -5.59 9.73 3.85
C ALA A 6 -5.59 8.55 2.86
N PHE A 7 -4.41 8.14 2.39
CA PHE A 7 -4.25 6.96 1.56
C PHE A 7 -4.62 5.68 2.31
N LEU A 8 -4.07 5.50 3.52
CA LEU A 8 -4.41 4.38 4.40
C LEU A 8 -5.91 4.29 4.63
N GLN A 9 -6.57 5.36 5.10
CA GLN A 9 -8.02 5.31 5.37
C GLN A 9 -8.88 4.99 4.14
N SER A 10 -8.37 5.22 2.93
CA SER A 10 -9.07 4.87 1.70
C SER A 10 -8.96 3.37 1.38
N VAL A 11 -7.79 2.79 1.64
CA VAL A 11 -7.41 1.42 1.28
C VAL A 11 -7.60 0.43 2.43
N ASP A 12 -7.09 0.74 3.62
CA ASP A 12 -7.21 0.00 4.88
C ASP A 12 -8.69 -0.12 5.26
N LYS A 13 -9.25 -1.29 4.99
CA LYS A 13 -10.67 -1.60 5.28
C LYS A 13 -10.82 -2.19 6.67
N ASP A 14 -9.80 -2.87 7.17
CA ASP A 14 -9.85 -3.52 8.48
C ASP A 14 -9.46 -2.58 9.62
N GLY A 15 -8.83 -1.45 9.29
CA GLY A 15 -8.35 -0.47 10.25
C GLY A 15 -7.08 -0.92 10.96
N SER A 16 -6.28 -1.79 10.34
CA SER A 16 -5.05 -2.32 10.94
C SER A 16 -3.93 -1.27 11.00
N GLY A 17 -4.02 -0.20 10.21
CA GLY A 17 -2.95 0.78 10.04
C GLY A 17 -1.81 0.27 9.13
N THR A 18 -2.05 -0.84 8.44
CA THR A 18 -1.18 -1.43 7.42
C THR A 18 -2.02 -1.72 6.18
N ILE A 19 -1.41 -1.85 5.01
CA ILE A 19 -2.10 -2.29 3.81
C ILE A 19 -1.56 -3.65 3.43
N ASP A 20 -2.38 -4.68 3.54
CA ASP A 20 -1.99 -6.01 3.08
C ASP A 20 -2.38 -6.27 1.62
N THR A 21 -1.81 -7.34 1.05
CA THR A 21 -2.01 -7.68 -0.37
C THR A 21 -3.48 -7.72 -0.75
N LYS A 22 -4.36 -8.18 0.14
CA LYS A 22 -5.79 -8.30 -0.15
C LYS A 22 -6.46 -6.94 -0.20
N GLU A 23 -6.09 -6.02 0.68
CA GLU A 23 -6.63 -4.67 0.69
C GLU A 23 -6.18 -3.86 -0.51
N LEU A 24 -4.89 -3.97 -0.87
CA LEU A 24 -4.38 -3.36 -2.11
C LEU A 24 -5.06 -3.96 -3.33
N LEU A 25 -5.28 -5.28 -3.33
CA LEU A 25 -5.98 -5.98 -4.39
C LEU A 25 -7.43 -5.54 -4.51
N LEU A 26 -8.16 -5.41 -3.41
CA LEU A 26 -9.52 -4.88 -3.41
C LEU A 26 -9.58 -3.42 -3.89
N ALA A 27 -8.59 -2.60 -3.54
CA ALA A 27 -8.51 -1.22 -4.00
C ALA A 27 -8.19 -1.13 -5.51
N LEU A 28 -7.42 -2.09 -6.05
CA LEU A 28 -6.98 -2.14 -7.45
C LEU A 28 -7.82 -3.09 -8.33
N ASP A 29 -8.71 -3.89 -7.76
CA ASP A 29 -9.61 -4.83 -8.45
C ASP A 29 -10.49 -4.10 -9.46
N GLY A 30 -10.83 -2.83 -9.17
CA GLY A 30 -11.55 -1.95 -10.09
C GLY A 30 -10.69 -1.34 -11.23
N SER A 31 -9.36 -1.43 -11.15
CA SER A 31 -8.42 -0.92 -12.17
C SER A 31 -7.95 -1.99 -13.17
N GLY A 32 -8.27 -3.26 -12.94
CA GLY A 32 -7.87 -4.37 -13.83
C GLY A 32 -6.38 -4.73 -13.72
N ILE A 33 -5.76 -4.49 -12.57
CA ILE A 33 -4.37 -4.87 -12.29
C ILE A 33 -4.35 -6.30 -11.74
N ASP A 34 -3.46 -7.14 -12.27
CA ASP A 34 -3.28 -8.52 -11.81
C ASP A 34 -2.72 -8.60 -10.38
N GLU A 35 -3.15 -9.61 -9.61
CA GLU A 35 -2.59 -9.94 -8.28
C GLU A 35 -1.07 -10.03 -8.30
N LYS A 36 -0.51 -10.51 -9.41
CA LYS A 36 0.92 -10.72 -9.56
C LYS A 36 1.70 -9.41 -9.55
N LEU A 37 1.21 -8.40 -10.28
CA LEU A 37 1.77 -7.05 -10.29
C LEU A 37 1.66 -6.41 -8.91
N ILE A 38 0.56 -6.65 -8.20
CA ILE A 38 0.36 -6.17 -6.83
C ILE A 38 1.36 -6.78 -5.86
N LYS A 39 1.60 -8.10 -5.95
CA LYS A 39 2.61 -8.78 -5.14
C LYS A 39 4.01 -8.28 -5.44
N GLU A 40 4.37 -8.12 -6.71
CA GLU A 40 5.69 -7.57 -7.09
C GLU A 40 5.85 -6.13 -6.57
N PHE A 41 4.79 -5.33 -6.62
CA PHE A 41 4.79 -3.98 -6.09
C PHE A 41 4.96 -3.95 -4.56
N ILE A 42 4.23 -4.80 -3.83
CA ILE A 42 4.40 -4.89 -2.37
C ILE A 42 5.82 -5.35 -2.06
N ASP A 43 6.30 -6.43 -2.67
CA ASP A 43 7.65 -6.96 -2.41
C ASP A 43 8.78 -5.95 -2.68
N GLU A 44 8.58 -5.02 -3.62
CA GLU A 44 9.55 -3.97 -3.94
C GLU A 44 9.62 -2.85 -2.88
N TYR A 45 8.53 -2.59 -2.16
CA TYR A 45 8.42 -1.51 -1.17
C TYR A 45 8.33 -1.98 0.28
N ASP A 46 7.96 -3.24 0.48
CA ASP A 46 7.96 -3.98 1.74
C ASP A 46 9.40 -4.26 2.15
N LYS A 47 9.92 -3.45 3.09
CA LYS A 47 11.31 -3.52 3.53
C LYS A 47 11.50 -4.57 4.62
N ASP A 48 10.45 -4.86 5.37
CA ASP A 48 10.48 -5.86 6.43
C ASP A 48 10.04 -7.26 5.96
N HIS A 49 9.58 -7.37 4.71
CA HIS A 49 9.08 -8.57 4.06
C HIS A 49 7.96 -9.26 4.85
N ASP A 50 7.10 -8.48 5.50
CA ASP A 50 5.94 -9.00 6.22
C ASP A 50 4.73 -9.29 5.32
N GLY A 51 4.82 -8.93 4.03
CA GLY A 51 3.78 -9.08 3.02
C GLY A 51 2.73 -7.96 3.05
N LYS A 52 3.02 -6.87 3.75
CA LYS A 52 2.15 -5.71 3.96
C LYS A 52 2.98 -4.44 3.82
N LEU A 53 2.30 -3.31 3.70
CA LEU A 53 2.92 -2.00 3.73
C LEU A 53 2.46 -1.26 4.96
N ASN A 54 3.38 -1.02 5.89
CA ASN A 54 3.10 -0.26 7.09
C ASN A 54 3.17 1.26 6.83
N LEU A 55 2.73 2.05 7.82
CA LEU A 55 2.74 3.52 7.76
C LEU A 55 4.12 4.10 7.40
N ASN A 56 5.20 3.51 7.89
CA ASN A 56 6.56 4.01 7.64
C ASN A 56 6.98 3.69 6.20
N GLU A 57 6.68 2.50 5.70
CA GLU A 57 6.98 2.07 4.33
C GLU A 57 6.17 2.84 3.31
N LEU A 58 4.88 3.07 3.56
CA LEU A 58 4.04 3.93 2.73
C LEU A 58 4.55 5.37 2.71
N ARG A 59 5.04 5.87 3.84
CA ARG A 59 5.62 7.21 3.92
C ARG A 59 6.91 7.29 3.10
N ASP A 60 7.78 6.28 3.19
CA ASP A 60 8.98 6.19 2.37
C ASP A 60 8.63 6.03 0.88
N PHE A 61 7.61 5.24 0.56
CA PHE A 61 7.10 5.07 -0.80
C PHE A 61 6.60 6.39 -1.38
N LEU A 62 5.73 7.11 -0.68
CA LEU A 62 5.20 8.41 -1.11
C LEU A 62 6.27 9.50 -1.15
N ALA A 63 7.29 9.41 -0.29
CA ALA A 63 8.44 10.31 -0.33
C ALA A 63 9.40 10.00 -1.50
N SER A 64 9.57 8.72 -1.84
CA SER A 64 10.49 8.27 -2.89
C SER A 64 9.85 8.35 -4.29
N CYS A 65 8.57 8.06 -4.39
CA CYS A 65 7.74 8.34 -5.55
C CYS A 65 7.35 9.83 -5.47
N GLY A 66 8.31 10.72 -5.78
CA GLY A 66 8.19 12.17 -5.65
C GLY A 66 7.07 12.82 -6.49
N CYS A 67 5.82 12.56 -6.12
CA CYS A 67 4.62 13.27 -6.54
C CYS A 67 4.14 14.26 -5.46
N LEU A 68 5.09 14.90 -4.76
CA LEU A 68 4.89 16.06 -3.89
C LEU A 68 5.70 17.24 -4.40
#